data_AF-A0A062U0X7-F1
#
_entry.id   AF-A0A062U0X7-F1
#
_cell.length_a   1.000
_cell.length_b   1.000
_cell.length_c   1.000
_cell.angle_alpha   90.00
_cell.angle_beta   90.00
_cell.angle_gamma   90.00
#
_symmetry.space_group_name_H-M   'P 1'
#
loop_
_entity.id
_entity.type
_entity.pdbx_description
1 polymer ?
#
loop_
_entity_poly.entity_id
_entity_poly.type
_entity_poly.pdbx_seq_one_letter_code
_entity_poly.pdbx_strand_id
1 'polypeptide(L)'
;MSEGMSADAKEAAKRALTRRARDFVTLVACFGAILFLMWLTGAVGLIEAFAALLVAASVAMAVYVGTASILPISPRFAIEPTTTVPELHDSTVMLDALPLPAFEIDDEQRIVAFNEEAEFILRLDGRVKPRASTVIRSPGLLSAIENAIDSGTVEPTAVEVESGPDETWRAYVSRPGRARRTLVVLEDLTPVRRAARARSDFLANASHELRTPLTALSGFIETMRGPAKDDKDSWDRFLAIMAGETQRMSRLIADLLSLSRIESSEHVSPREREEFQDIVSDATHAFSAIASEKGVRLEVRAESGSIPVIAHRDEMIQVVENLVSNALKYSVEGGQIVLSFGLSSSMADARIKAGQSWMGAERMTLLPASGRPGTKERAVWMRVEDQGPGIEREHLPRLGERFYRADQSRGGKITGTGLGLAIVKHIMAHHRGGFAVETRIGEGTAFGVWLPAAREEGLKD
;
A
#
# COMPACT_ATOMS: atom_id res chain seq x y z
N MET A 1 -10.98 32.30 15.64
CA MET A 1 -11.25 31.23 16.64
C MET A 1 -10.76 31.71 18.01
N SER A 2 -11.57 32.43 18.78
CA SER A 2 -11.16 32.97 20.10
C SER A 2 -12.30 33.08 21.13
N GLU A 3 -13.51 32.60 20.82
CA GLU A 3 -14.71 32.92 21.63
C GLU A 3 -15.26 31.77 22.51
N GLY A 4 -14.52 30.67 22.69
CA GLY A 4 -15.01 29.51 23.43
C GLY A 4 -14.22 29.06 24.68
N MET A 5 -13.19 29.79 25.12
CA MET A 5 -12.39 29.34 26.27
C MET A 5 -12.89 29.97 27.58
N SER A 6 -13.32 29.10 28.53
CA SER A 6 -13.57 29.45 29.94
C SER A 6 -12.38 30.19 30.56
N ALA A 7 -12.65 31.11 31.49
CA ALA A 7 -11.63 31.92 32.17
C ALA A 7 -10.53 31.05 32.83
N ASP A 8 -10.91 29.91 33.41
CA ASP A 8 -9.97 28.95 34.01
C ASP A 8 -9.09 28.24 32.96
N ALA A 9 -9.61 27.99 31.75
CA ALA A 9 -8.85 27.40 30.66
C ALA A 9 -7.85 28.40 30.07
N LYS A 10 -8.24 29.68 29.98
CA LYS A 10 -7.32 30.77 29.61
C LYS A 10 -6.23 30.93 30.66
N GLU A 11 -6.56 30.80 31.94
CA GLU A 11 -5.60 30.93 33.04
C GLU A 11 -4.65 29.72 33.15
N ALA A 12 -5.14 28.49 32.95
CA ALA A 12 -4.32 27.28 32.90
C ALA A 12 -3.37 27.26 31.68
N ALA A 13 -3.86 27.67 30.50
CA ALA A 13 -3.03 27.81 29.30
C ALA A 13 -1.96 28.89 29.49
N LYS A 14 -2.33 30.03 30.10
CA LYS A 14 -1.39 31.10 30.44
C LYS A 14 -0.35 30.63 31.47
N ARG A 15 -0.74 29.88 32.50
CA ARG A 15 0.17 29.29 33.50
C ARG A 15 1.12 28.26 32.87
N ALA A 16 0.63 27.40 31.97
CA ALA A 16 1.47 26.45 31.24
C ALA A 16 2.48 27.15 30.32
N LEU A 17 2.05 28.19 29.59
CA LEU A 17 2.94 29.00 28.76
C LEU A 17 4.02 29.71 29.60
N THR A 18 3.63 30.28 30.74
CA THR A 18 4.57 30.97 31.65
C THR A 18 5.57 30.02 32.31
N ARG A 19 5.17 28.79 32.68
CA ARG A 19 6.13 27.77 33.17
C ARG A 19 7.12 27.36 32.09
N ARG A 20 6.65 27.11 30.87
CA ARG A 20 7.50 26.71 29.72
C ARG A 20 8.50 27.80 29.32
N ALA A 21 8.05 29.05 29.28
CA ALA A 21 8.93 30.19 29.04
C ALA A 21 9.99 30.32 30.14
N ARG A 22 9.61 30.09 31.41
CA ARG A 22 10.55 30.08 32.53
C ARG A 22 11.56 28.93 32.44
N ASP A 23 11.12 27.73 32.07
CA ASP A 23 12.01 26.56 31.96
C ASP A 23 13.02 26.73 30.80
N PHE A 24 12.58 27.30 29.66
CA PHE A 24 13.46 27.70 28.56
C PHE A 24 14.50 28.74 29.00
N VAL A 25 14.06 29.82 29.65
CA VAL A 25 14.95 30.88 30.14
C VAL A 25 15.95 30.33 31.16
N THR A 26 15.51 29.44 32.05
CA THR A 26 16.36 28.84 33.09
C THR A 26 17.44 27.95 32.46
N LEU A 27 17.08 27.14 31.46
CA LEU A 27 18.02 26.24 30.80
C LEU A 27 19.07 27.00 29.97
N VAL A 28 18.64 28.03 29.23
CA VAL A 28 19.55 28.91 28.47
C VAL A 28 20.45 29.71 29.41
N ALA A 29 19.93 30.22 30.53
CA ALA A 29 20.71 30.98 31.50
C ALA A 29 21.76 30.11 32.22
N CYS A 30 21.40 28.90 32.65
CA CYS A 30 22.34 27.95 33.25
C CYS A 30 23.45 27.56 32.27
N PHE A 31 23.11 27.30 31.00
CA PHE A 31 24.09 26.97 29.98
C PHE A 31 25.01 28.15 29.65
N GLY A 32 24.46 29.37 29.57
CA GLY A 32 25.23 30.59 29.40
C GLY A 32 26.20 30.86 30.55
N ALA A 33 25.79 30.60 31.80
CA ALA A 33 26.65 30.74 32.97
C ALA A 33 27.84 29.76 32.94
N ILE A 34 27.61 28.52 32.50
CA ILE A 34 28.68 27.52 32.34
C ILE A 34 29.68 27.96 31.26
N LEU A 35 29.20 28.43 30.10
CA LEU A 35 30.06 28.91 29.02
C LEU A 35 30.87 30.15 29.42
N PHE A 36 30.27 31.07 30.18
CA PHE A 36 30.97 32.24 30.71
C PHE A 36 32.10 31.84 31.67
N LEU A 37 31.84 30.83 32.51
CA LEU A 37 32.83 30.30 33.44
C LEU A 37 33.98 29.58 32.70
N MET A 38 33.67 28.84 31.63
CA MET A 38 34.68 28.23 30.75
C MET A 38 35.50 29.24 29.94
N TRP A 39 34.90 30.38 29.57
CA TRP A 39 35.61 31.48 28.94
C TRP A 39 36.59 32.15 29.92
N LEU A 40 36.16 32.39 31.16
CA LEU A 40 37.01 32.96 32.22
C LEU A 40 38.22 32.07 32.57
N THR A 41 38.07 30.75 32.48
CA THR A 41 39.19 29.80 32.71
C THR A 41 40.09 29.63 31.49
N GLY A 42 39.77 30.26 30.35
CA GLY A 42 40.52 30.14 29.10
C GLY A 42 40.34 28.79 28.39
N ALA A 43 39.37 27.98 28.83
CA ALA A 43 39.10 26.66 28.26
C ALA A 43 38.40 26.73 26.90
N VAL A 44 37.74 27.85 26.59
CA VAL A 44 36.96 28.07 25.36
C VAL A 44 37.17 29.49 24.86
N GLY A 45 37.39 29.66 23.55
CA GLY A 45 37.49 30.97 22.92
C GLY A 45 36.14 31.71 22.88
N LEU A 46 36.16 33.04 22.79
CA LEU A 46 34.93 33.86 22.80
C LEU A 46 33.98 33.52 21.63
N ILE A 47 34.54 33.17 20.47
CA ILE A 47 33.77 32.74 19.29
C ILE A 47 33.13 31.36 19.51
N GLU A 48 33.86 30.42 20.11
CA GLU A 48 33.39 29.06 20.40
C GLU A 48 32.28 29.07 21.47
N ALA A 49 32.41 29.92 22.49
CA ALA A 49 31.38 30.11 23.50
C ALA A 49 30.09 30.69 22.89
N PHE A 50 30.20 31.66 21.98
CA PHE A 50 29.05 32.24 21.31
C PHE A 50 28.35 31.23 20.37
N ALA A 51 29.14 30.45 19.62
CA ALA A 51 28.61 29.38 18.77
C ALA A 51 27.89 28.29 19.59
N ALA A 52 28.47 27.86 20.71
CA ALA A 52 27.86 26.88 21.61
C ALA A 52 26.52 27.38 22.19
N LEU A 53 26.44 28.66 22.57
CA LEU A 53 25.21 29.28 23.07
C LEU A 53 24.11 29.31 22.00
N LEU A 54 24.45 29.63 20.76
CA LEU A 54 23.52 29.61 19.62
C LEU A 54 22.96 28.21 19.36
N VAL A 55 23.81 27.17 19.41
CA VAL A 55 23.39 25.78 19.24
C VAL A 55 22.45 25.34 20.38
N ALA A 56 22.79 25.67 21.63
CA ALA A 56 21.93 25.34 22.76
C ALA A 56 20.57 26.06 22.70
N ALA A 57 20.55 27.35 22.31
CA ALA A 57 19.31 28.11 22.14
C ALA A 57 18.43 27.55 21.02
N SER A 58 19.03 27.09 19.91
CA SER A 58 18.30 26.47 18.80
C SER A 58 17.76 25.08 19.13
N VAL A 59 18.51 24.26 19.88
CA VAL A 59 18.00 22.98 20.43
C VAL A 59 16.86 23.21 21.41
N ALA A 60 17.00 24.18 22.32
CA ALA A 60 15.95 24.53 23.27
C ALA A 60 14.69 25.06 22.56
N MET A 61 14.84 25.83 21.48
CA MET A 61 13.73 26.29 20.63
C MET A 61 13.08 25.11 19.89
N ALA A 62 13.86 24.17 19.36
CA ALA A 62 13.34 22.98 18.70
C ALA A 62 12.53 22.10 19.66
N VAL A 63 12.96 21.95 20.92
CA VAL A 63 12.19 21.26 21.97
C VAL A 63 10.92 22.04 22.33
N TYR A 64 11.00 23.36 22.45
CA TYR A 64 9.85 24.23 22.74
C TYR A 64 8.77 24.15 21.64
N VAL A 65 9.17 24.16 20.37
CA VAL A 65 8.27 24.06 19.22
C VAL A 65 7.78 22.62 19.00
N GLY A 66 8.67 21.62 19.12
CA GLY A 66 8.33 20.21 18.90
C GLY A 66 7.34 19.65 19.92
N THR A 67 7.36 20.16 21.15
CA THR A 67 6.38 19.82 22.19
C THR A 67 5.10 20.65 22.12
N ALA A 68 5.05 21.71 21.31
CA ALA A 68 3.85 22.54 21.10
C ALA A 68 2.79 21.86 20.21
N SER A 69 3.18 20.82 19.45
CA SER A 69 2.33 20.17 18.44
C SER A 69 1.36 19.12 18.98
N ILE A 70 1.34 18.87 20.29
CA ILE A 70 0.35 17.98 20.91
C ILE A 70 -0.73 18.86 21.55
N LEU A 71 -1.67 19.32 20.72
CA LEU A 71 -2.97 19.73 21.23
C LEU A 71 -3.67 18.46 21.73
N PRO A 72 -4.03 18.34 23.02
CA PRO A 72 -4.90 17.26 23.45
C PRO A 72 -6.23 17.42 22.68
N ILE A 73 -6.58 16.42 21.89
CA ILE A 73 -7.91 16.30 21.33
C ILE A 73 -8.85 16.05 22.51
N SER A 74 -9.50 17.09 23.00
CA SER A 74 -10.93 17.11 23.36
C SER A 74 -11.30 18.40 24.11
N PRO A 75 -12.44 19.05 23.78
CA PRO A 75 -13.05 20.00 24.69
C PRO A 75 -13.57 19.21 25.90
N ARG A 76 -12.98 19.46 27.08
CA ARG A 76 -13.57 19.01 28.35
C ARG A 76 -14.90 19.73 28.52
N PHE A 77 -16.01 19.04 28.27
CA PHE A 77 -17.27 19.42 28.90
C PHE A 77 -17.10 19.17 30.40
N ALA A 78 -16.94 20.25 31.17
CA ALA A 78 -17.03 20.21 32.61
C ALA A 78 -18.48 19.88 32.98
N ILE A 79 -18.80 18.59 33.04
CA ILE A 79 -20.05 18.12 33.62
C ILE A 79 -19.85 18.20 35.13
N GLU A 80 -20.55 19.12 35.81
CA GLU A 80 -20.68 19.10 37.27
C GLU A 80 -20.96 17.65 37.72
N PRO A 81 -20.35 17.17 38.81
CA PRO A 81 -20.57 15.81 39.26
C PRO A 81 -22.01 15.67 39.77
N THR A 82 -22.93 15.33 38.87
CA THR A 82 -24.25 14.83 39.24
C THR A 82 -24.01 13.54 40.03
N THR A 83 -24.38 13.55 41.31
CA THR A 83 -24.20 12.46 42.28
C THR A 83 -25.11 11.25 42.01
N THR A 84 -25.59 11.08 40.78
CA THR A 84 -26.35 9.90 40.36
C THR A 84 -25.37 8.93 39.71
N VAL A 85 -24.99 7.89 40.44
CA VAL A 85 -24.39 6.69 39.86
C VAL A 85 -25.42 6.13 38.86
N PRO A 86 -25.15 6.13 37.54
CA PRO A 86 -26.04 5.47 36.60
C PRO A 86 -26.06 3.98 36.97
N GLU A 87 -27.24 3.39 37.14
CA GLU A 87 -27.35 1.95 37.28
C GLU A 87 -26.67 1.27 36.09
N LEU A 88 -25.81 0.27 36.38
CA LEU A 88 -24.86 -0.39 35.47
C LEU A 88 -25.50 -1.24 34.35
N HIS A 89 -26.72 -0.93 33.89
CA HIS A 89 -27.43 -1.71 32.87
C HIS A 89 -27.18 -1.27 31.42
N ASP A 90 -26.49 -0.15 31.16
CA ASP A 90 -26.39 0.44 29.81
C ASP A 90 -24.99 0.40 29.16
N SER A 91 -24.00 -0.23 29.82
CA SER A 91 -22.61 -0.30 29.30
C SER A 91 -22.51 -1.09 27.99
N THR A 92 -23.33 -2.13 27.82
CA THR A 92 -23.32 -2.95 26.59
C THR A 92 -23.81 -2.17 25.38
N VAL A 93 -24.86 -1.34 25.55
CA VAL A 93 -25.43 -0.53 24.46
C VAL A 93 -24.41 0.45 23.89
N MET A 94 -23.55 1.03 24.73
CA MET A 94 -22.47 1.91 24.28
C MET A 94 -21.32 1.17 23.60
N LEU A 95 -20.98 -0.03 24.07
CA LEU A 95 -19.95 -0.87 23.43
C LEU A 95 -20.41 -1.35 22.05
N ASP A 96 -21.67 -1.75 21.93
CA ASP A 96 -22.28 -2.22 20.68
C ASP A 96 -22.39 -1.10 19.62
N ALA A 97 -22.37 0.17 20.04
CA ALA A 97 -22.34 1.32 19.13
C ALA A 97 -20.95 1.59 18.53
N LEU A 98 -19.88 0.99 19.07
CA LEU A 98 -18.53 1.16 18.55
C LEU A 98 -18.29 0.24 17.34
N PRO A 99 -17.83 0.76 16.19
CA PRO A 99 -17.51 -0.05 15.01
C PRO A 99 -16.15 -0.79 15.14
N LEU A 100 -15.51 -0.67 16.31
CA LEU A 100 -14.21 -1.27 16.60
C LEU A 100 -14.38 -2.30 17.74
N PRO A 101 -13.59 -3.38 17.75
CA PRO A 101 -13.55 -4.31 18.87
C PRO A 101 -13.28 -3.58 20.18
N ALA A 102 -14.22 -3.66 21.12
CA ALA A 102 -14.15 -2.96 22.39
C ALA A 102 -14.63 -3.85 23.54
N PHE A 103 -13.94 -3.76 24.67
CA PHE A 103 -14.27 -4.53 25.87
C PHE A 103 -13.86 -3.81 27.15
N GLU A 104 -14.58 -4.11 28.23
CA GLU A 104 -14.35 -3.57 29.56
C GLU A 104 -13.72 -4.61 30.48
N ILE A 105 -12.78 -4.14 31.30
CA ILE A 105 -12.08 -4.92 32.32
C ILE A 105 -12.40 -4.37 33.71
N ASP A 106 -12.66 -5.28 34.66
CA ASP A 106 -12.83 -4.96 36.09
C ASP A 106 -11.50 -4.88 36.86
N ASP A 107 -11.58 -4.56 38.15
CA ASP A 107 -10.40 -4.40 39.03
C ASP A 107 -9.68 -5.75 39.27
N GLU A 108 -10.38 -6.87 39.09
CA GLU A 108 -9.83 -8.23 39.13
C GLU A 108 -9.23 -8.69 37.78
N GLN A 109 -9.09 -7.78 36.82
CA GLN A 109 -8.59 -8.01 35.46
C GLN A 109 -9.42 -9.02 34.65
N ARG A 110 -10.73 -9.11 34.90
CA ARG A 110 -11.64 -9.94 34.11
C ARG A 110 -12.35 -9.11 33.06
N ILE A 111 -12.59 -9.72 31.91
CA ILE A 111 -13.39 -9.12 30.84
C ILE A 111 -14.85 -9.25 31.24
N VAL A 112 -15.52 -8.12 31.50
CA VAL A 112 -16.87 -8.09 32.06
C VAL A 112 -17.95 -7.71 31.05
N ALA A 113 -17.58 -7.01 29.98
CA ALA A 113 -18.45 -6.64 28.86
C ALA A 113 -17.61 -6.48 27.59
N PHE A 114 -18.20 -6.74 26.43
CA PHE A 114 -17.56 -6.66 25.12
C PHE A 114 -18.63 -6.57 24.03
N ASN A 115 -18.27 -6.01 22.87
CA ASN A 115 -19.15 -5.99 21.69
C ASN A 115 -18.92 -7.21 20.78
N GLU A 116 -19.78 -7.37 19.76
CA GLU A 116 -19.71 -8.46 18.78
C GLU A 116 -18.33 -8.57 18.10
N GLU A 117 -17.73 -7.43 17.74
CA GLU A 117 -16.41 -7.38 17.11
C GLU A 117 -15.31 -7.93 18.04
N ALA A 118 -15.35 -7.59 19.33
CA ALA A 118 -14.43 -8.14 20.33
C ALA A 118 -14.71 -9.62 20.62
N GLU A 119 -15.96 -10.06 20.63
CA GLU A 119 -16.32 -11.48 20.77
C GLU A 119 -15.68 -12.33 19.67
N PHE A 120 -15.79 -11.87 18.42
CA PHE A 120 -15.24 -12.56 17.26
C PHE A 120 -13.70 -12.65 17.31
N ILE A 121 -13.02 -11.53 17.54
CA ILE A 121 -11.56 -11.46 17.47
C ILE A 121 -10.90 -12.18 18.65
N LEU A 122 -11.42 -11.97 19.85
CA LEU A 122 -10.87 -12.56 21.07
C LEU A 122 -11.43 -13.97 21.36
N ARG A 123 -12.35 -14.46 20.52
CA ARG A 123 -13.04 -15.76 20.68
C ARG A 123 -13.65 -15.92 22.07
N LEU A 124 -14.31 -14.86 22.54
CA LEU A 124 -14.93 -14.84 23.85
C LEU A 124 -16.25 -15.63 23.82
N ASP A 125 -16.63 -16.16 24.98
CA ASP A 125 -17.96 -16.74 25.19
C ASP A 125 -18.69 -15.84 26.18
N GLY A 126 -19.82 -15.26 25.77
CA GLY A 126 -20.67 -14.40 26.61
C GLY A 126 -21.13 -15.04 27.93
N ARG A 127 -21.00 -16.36 28.08
CA ARG A 127 -21.32 -17.10 29.31
C ARG A 127 -20.21 -17.08 30.35
N VAL A 128 -18.99 -16.71 29.98
CA VAL A 128 -17.81 -16.77 30.85
C VAL A 128 -17.14 -15.40 30.91
N LYS A 129 -16.67 -15.01 32.10
CA LYS A 129 -15.87 -13.80 32.32
C LYS A 129 -14.39 -14.18 32.53
N PRO A 130 -13.64 -14.46 31.44
CA PRO A 130 -12.26 -14.89 31.55
C PRO A 130 -11.38 -13.75 32.07
N ARG A 131 -10.24 -14.11 32.65
CA ARG A 131 -9.19 -13.14 32.95
C ARG A 131 -8.56 -12.65 31.64
N ALA A 132 -8.27 -11.35 31.56
CA ALA A 132 -7.62 -10.73 30.42
C ALA A 132 -6.34 -11.47 30.02
N SER A 133 -5.53 -11.90 30.99
CA SER A 133 -4.29 -12.66 30.78
C SER A 133 -4.47 -14.06 30.16
N THR A 134 -5.68 -14.62 30.18
CA THR A 134 -5.98 -15.93 29.55
C THR A 134 -6.23 -15.79 28.05
N VAL A 135 -6.71 -14.62 27.63
CA VAL A 135 -7.15 -14.34 26.26
C VAL A 135 -6.11 -13.50 25.52
N ILE A 136 -5.55 -12.49 26.19
CA ILE A 136 -4.57 -11.55 25.66
C ILE A 136 -3.17 -12.09 25.90
N ARG A 137 -2.42 -12.32 24.81
CA ARG A 137 -1.04 -12.84 24.85
C ARG A 137 0.04 -11.76 24.72
N SER A 138 -0.33 -10.48 24.85
CA SER A 138 0.60 -9.36 24.77
C SER A 138 0.94 -8.82 26.16
N PRO A 139 2.19 -8.99 26.64
CA PRO A 139 2.62 -8.45 27.92
C PRO A 139 2.45 -6.93 28.01
N GLY A 140 2.72 -6.21 26.91
CA GLY A 140 2.60 -4.75 26.86
C GLY A 140 1.17 -4.25 27.08
N LEU A 141 0.18 -4.94 26.50
CA LEU A 141 -1.23 -4.61 26.72
C LEU A 141 -1.66 -4.90 28.16
N LEU A 142 -1.25 -6.03 28.73
CA LEU A 142 -1.55 -6.37 30.12
C LEU A 142 -0.97 -5.35 31.10
N SER A 143 0.29 -4.94 30.91
CA SER A 143 0.90 -3.89 31.74
C SER A 143 0.20 -2.54 31.60
N ALA A 144 -0.29 -2.19 30.41
CA ALA A 144 -1.04 -0.96 30.22
C ALA A 144 -2.42 -0.98 30.89
N ILE A 145 -3.09 -2.14 30.89
CA ILE A 145 -4.33 -2.37 31.65
C ILE A 145 -4.07 -2.21 33.15
N GLU A 146 -3.02 -2.83 33.68
CA GLU A 146 -2.62 -2.71 35.09
C GLU A 146 -2.35 -1.26 35.48
N ASN A 147 -1.52 -0.56 34.70
CA ASN A 147 -1.23 0.85 34.92
C ASN A 147 -2.51 1.71 34.89
N ALA A 148 -3.46 1.41 34.00
CA ALA A 148 -4.72 2.15 33.93
C ALA A 148 -5.61 1.92 35.15
N ILE A 149 -5.63 0.70 35.69
CA ILE A 149 -6.34 0.35 36.94
C ILE A 149 -5.70 1.11 38.11
N ASP A 150 -4.38 1.08 38.24
CA ASP A 150 -3.65 1.65 39.37
C ASP A 150 -3.62 3.19 39.36
N SER A 151 -3.41 3.79 38.18
CA SER A 151 -3.27 5.25 38.05
C SER A 151 -4.59 6.00 37.86
N GLY A 152 -5.67 5.29 37.48
CA GLY A 152 -6.94 5.93 37.12
C GLY A 152 -6.82 6.85 35.89
N THR A 153 -5.97 6.47 34.92
CA THR A 153 -5.66 7.30 33.75
C THR A 153 -6.90 7.53 32.88
N VAL A 154 -7.36 8.78 32.83
CA VAL A 154 -8.48 9.21 32.00
C VAL A 154 -8.07 9.40 30.53
N GLU A 155 -6.79 9.71 30.29
CA GLU A 155 -6.25 9.81 28.93
C GLU A 155 -5.95 8.42 28.37
N PRO A 156 -6.44 8.09 27.14
CA PRO A 156 -6.17 6.80 26.53
C PRO A 156 -4.68 6.60 26.27
N THR A 157 -4.13 5.53 26.82
CA THR A 157 -2.78 5.06 26.52
C THR A 157 -2.84 4.14 25.31
N ALA A 158 -2.13 4.48 24.25
CA ALA A 158 -2.03 3.63 23.06
C ALA A 158 -0.85 2.66 23.17
N VAL A 159 -1.11 1.38 22.93
CA VAL A 159 -0.10 0.31 22.92
C VAL A 159 -0.24 -0.51 21.66
N GLU A 160 0.88 -0.76 20.98
CA GLU A 160 0.88 -1.65 19.83
C GLU A 160 0.96 -3.11 20.30
N VAL A 161 0.14 -3.96 19.67
CA VAL A 161 -0.08 -5.34 20.04
C VAL A 161 0.14 -6.21 18.81
N GLU A 162 1.15 -7.06 18.86
CA GLU A 162 1.42 -8.07 17.83
C GLU A 162 0.73 -9.38 18.22
N SER A 163 -0.23 -9.80 17.41
CA SER A 163 -1.05 -11.01 17.67
C SER A 163 -0.61 -12.21 16.81
N GLY A 164 0.20 -11.95 15.77
CA GLY A 164 0.74 -12.95 14.84
C GLY A 164 1.80 -12.33 13.90
N PRO A 165 2.40 -13.13 12.99
CA PRO A 165 3.49 -12.68 12.13
C PRO A 165 3.15 -11.48 11.22
N ASP A 166 1.86 -11.31 10.88
CA ASP A 166 1.35 -10.20 10.06
C ASP A 166 0.07 -9.59 10.62
N GLU A 167 -0.12 -9.62 11.94
CA GLU A 167 -1.27 -8.99 12.61
C GLU A 167 -0.77 -7.97 13.62
N THR A 168 -1.08 -6.70 13.38
CA THR A 168 -0.69 -5.59 14.23
C THR A 168 -1.92 -4.80 14.61
N TRP A 169 -2.17 -4.73 15.91
CA TRP A 169 -3.28 -4.00 16.50
C TRP A 169 -2.74 -2.83 17.31
N ARG A 170 -3.55 -1.78 17.43
CA ARG A 170 -3.32 -0.74 18.42
C ARG A 170 -4.44 -0.78 19.45
N ALA A 171 -4.07 -1.01 20.69
CA ALA A 171 -4.99 -1.00 21.82
C ALA A 171 -4.96 0.38 22.48
N TYR A 172 -6.13 0.99 22.61
CA TYR A 172 -6.33 2.19 23.41
C TYR A 172 -6.90 1.77 24.75
N VAL A 173 -6.15 2.00 25.83
CA VAL A 173 -6.53 1.64 27.20
C VAL A 173 -6.83 2.92 27.97
N SER A 174 -8.04 3.02 28.52
CA SER A 174 -8.43 4.18 29.33
C SER A 174 -9.32 3.74 30.49
N ARG A 175 -9.23 4.46 31.61
CA ARG A 175 -10.12 4.28 32.75
C ARG A 175 -10.88 5.59 32.98
N PRO A 176 -12.09 5.75 32.41
CA PRO A 176 -12.85 6.97 32.53
C PRO A 176 -13.15 7.25 34.02
N GLY A 177 -12.86 8.46 34.52
CA GLY A 177 -12.91 8.76 35.96
C GLY A 177 -14.26 8.58 36.66
N ARG A 178 -15.36 8.30 35.94
CA ARG A 178 -16.69 7.95 36.49
C ARG A 178 -16.99 6.45 36.46
N ALA A 179 -16.22 5.66 35.72
CA ALA A 179 -16.39 4.22 35.58
C ALA A 179 -15.31 3.48 36.40
N ARG A 180 -15.70 2.52 37.24
CA ARG A 180 -14.75 1.58 37.87
C ARG A 180 -14.31 0.46 36.91
N ARG A 181 -14.23 0.78 35.61
CA ARG A 181 -13.93 -0.18 34.56
C ARG A 181 -12.92 0.42 33.61
N THR A 182 -11.97 -0.40 33.19
CA THR A 182 -10.97 -0.06 32.19
C THR A 182 -11.53 -0.43 30.82
N LEU A 183 -11.69 0.55 29.94
CA LEU A 183 -12.12 0.34 28.56
C LEU A 183 -10.89 0.10 27.68
N VAL A 184 -10.95 -0.96 26.89
CA VAL A 184 -9.97 -1.28 25.85
C VAL A 184 -10.66 -1.27 24.50
N VAL A 185 -10.11 -0.49 23.55
CA VAL A 185 -10.56 -0.47 22.15
C VAL A 185 -9.39 -0.90 21.27
N LEU A 186 -9.63 -1.82 20.34
CA LEU A 186 -8.63 -2.33 19.41
C LEU A 186 -8.85 -1.76 18.01
N GLU A 187 -7.80 -1.21 17.42
CA GLU A 187 -7.76 -0.75 16.04
C GLU A 187 -6.87 -1.68 15.21
N ASP A 188 -7.37 -2.20 14.10
CA ASP A 188 -6.58 -3.03 13.20
C ASP A 188 -5.64 -2.16 12.36
N LEU A 189 -4.35 -2.21 12.66
CA LEU A 189 -3.31 -1.55 11.87
C LEU A 189 -2.71 -2.47 10.80
N THR A 190 -3.17 -3.71 10.71
CA THR A 190 -2.68 -4.71 9.76
C THR A 190 -2.74 -4.21 8.32
N PRO A 191 -3.86 -3.64 7.81
CA PRO A 191 -3.91 -3.14 6.43
C PRO A 191 -2.91 -2.02 6.17
N VAL A 192 -2.78 -1.09 7.12
CA VAL A 192 -1.87 0.06 7.02
C VAL A 192 -0.41 -0.40 7.04
N ARG A 193 -0.06 -1.32 7.94
CA ARG A 193 1.29 -1.87 8.05
C ARG A 193 1.66 -2.71 6.83
N ARG A 194 0.73 -3.51 6.31
CA ARG A 194 0.93 -4.26 5.05
C ARG A 194 1.17 -3.32 3.87
N ALA A 195 0.39 -2.25 3.74
CA ALA A 195 0.61 -1.24 2.70
C ALA A 195 1.98 -0.55 2.85
N ALA A 196 2.38 -0.19 4.07
CA ALA A 196 3.68 0.41 4.35
C ALA A 196 4.85 -0.55 4.06
N ARG A 197 4.75 -1.81 4.46
CA ARG A 197 5.74 -2.87 4.14
C ARG A 197 5.84 -3.08 2.64
N ALA A 198 4.72 -3.25 1.93
CA ALA A 198 4.71 -3.41 0.48
C ALA A 198 5.38 -2.24 -0.26
N ARG A 199 5.18 -1.01 0.21
CA ARG A 199 5.87 0.18 -0.33
C ARG A 199 7.38 0.16 -0.05
N SER A 200 7.79 -0.27 1.13
CA SER A 200 9.21 -0.41 1.49
C SER A 200 9.89 -1.49 0.65
N ASP A 201 9.27 -2.66 0.52
CA ASP A 201 9.77 -3.79 -0.26
C ASP A 201 9.88 -3.41 -1.73
N PHE A 202 8.91 -2.66 -2.26
CA PHE A 202 8.98 -2.09 -3.60
C PHE A 202 10.21 -1.20 -3.80
N LEU A 203 10.50 -0.29 -2.87
CA LEU A 203 11.68 0.59 -2.97
C LEU A 203 13.00 -0.20 -2.87
N ALA A 204 13.05 -1.18 -1.98
CA ALA A 204 14.21 -2.06 -1.83
C ALA A 204 14.46 -2.87 -3.11
N ASN A 205 13.42 -3.49 -3.66
CA ASN A 205 13.49 -4.27 -4.90
C ASN A 205 13.86 -3.40 -6.10
N ALA A 206 13.26 -2.21 -6.24
CA ALA A 206 13.62 -1.25 -7.28
C ALA A 206 15.10 -0.86 -7.20
N SER A 207 15.59 -0.59 -5.99
CA SER A 207 17.01 -0.26 -5.76
C SER A 207 17.93 -1.42 -6.14
N HIS A 208 17.52 -2.65 -5.84
CA HIS A 208 18.31 -3.84 -6.16
C HIS A 208 18.33 -4.11 -7.67
N GLU A 209 17.18 -3.98 -8.34
CA GLU A 209 17.03 -4.16 -9.79
C GLU A 209 17.74 -3.08 -10.61
N LEU A 210 17.97 -1.89 -10.04
CA LEU A 210 18.79 -0.83 -10.64
C LEU A 210 20.30 -1.02 -10.38
N ARG A 211 20.67 -1.54 -9.21
CA ARG A 211 22.08 -1.70 -8.81
C ARG A 211 22.80 -2.77 -9.63
N THR A 212 22.18 -3.93 -9.84
CA THR A 212 22.77 -5.03 -10.65
C THR A 212 23.18 -4.58 -12.06
N PRO A 213 22.32 -3.91 -12.86
CA PRO A 213 22.68 -3.29 -14.13
C PRO A 213 23.93 -2.41 -14.02
N LEU A 214 23.93 -1.52 -13.03
CA LEU A 214 24.93 -0.48 -12.88
C LEU A 214 26.29 -1.08 -12.54
N THR A 215 26.33 -2.10 -11.68
CA THR A 215 27.54 -2.84 -11.35
C THR A 215 28.11 -3.54 -12.59
N ALA A 216 27.26 -4.15 -13.43
CA ALA A 216 27.71 -4.77 -14.68
C ALA A 216 28.27 -3.74 -15.67
N LEU A 217 27.57 -2.61 -15.86
CA LEU A 217 28.03 -1.49 -16.70
C LEU A 217 29.39 -0.97 -16.23
N SER A 218 29.55 -0.71 -14.93
CA SER A 218 30.82 -0.27 -14.35
C SER A 218 31.94 -1.29 -14.57
N GLY A 219 31.66 -2.60 -14.40
CA GLY A 219 32.63 -3.65 -14.62
C GLY A 219 33.09 -3.77 -16.09
N PHE A 220 32.17 -3.62 -17.05
CA PHE A 220 32.54 -3.60 -18.47
C PHE A 220 33.36 -2.36 -18.83
N ILE A 221 32.96 -1.19 -18.33
CA ILE A 221 33.72 0.06 -18.53
C ILE A 221 35.12 -0.06 -17.94
N GLU A 222 35.27 -0.63 -16.74
CA GLU A 222 36.58 -0.85 -16.11
C GLU A 222 37.44 -1.85 -16.92
N THR A 223 36.82 -2.93 -17.41
CA THR A 223 37.49 -3.93 -18.24
C THR A 223 38.00 -3.34 -19.56
N MET A 224 37.17 -2.54 -20.23
CA MET A 224 37.52 -1.83 -21.46
C MET A 224 38.57 -0.74 -21.24
N ARG A 225 38.68 -0.18 -20.02
CA ARG A 225 39.72 0.81 -19.69
C ARG A 225 41.03 0.17 -19.23
N GLY A 226 41.01 -1.09 -18.80
CA GLY A 226 42.17 -1.81 -18.28
C GLY A 226 42.55 -3.02 -19.14
N PRO A 227 42.26 -4.27 -18.73
CA PRO A 227 42.78 -5.48 -19.37
C PRO A 227 42.41 -5.64 -20.86
N ALA A 228 41.24 -5.13 -21.27
CA ALA A 228 40.73 -5.24 -22.65
C ALA A 228 40.82 -3.91 -23.41
N LYS A 229 41.74 -3.02 -23.03
CA LYS A 229 41.88 -1.70 -23.65
C LYS A 229 42.11 -1.75 -25.16
N ASP A 230 42.88 -2.73 -25.63
CA ASP A 230 43.28 -2.84 -27.04
C ASP A 230 42.54 -3.97 -27.80
N ASP A 231 41.58 -4.65 -27.16
CA ASP A 231 40.81 -5.76 -27.73
C ASP A 231 39.47 -5.26 -28.33
N LYS A 232 39.54 -4.76 -29.57
CA LYS A 232 38.37 -4.22 -30.29
C LYS A 232 37.25 -5.25 -30.53
N ASP A 233 37.59 -6.53 -30.69
CA ASP A 233 36.58 -7.58 -30.92
C ASP A 233 35.73 -7.81 -29.66
N SER A 234 36.31 -7.63 -28.48
CA SER A 234 35.57 -7.65 -27.21
C SER A 234 34.75 -6.39 -26.96
N TRP A 235 35.16 -5.23 -27.51
CA TRP A 235 34.44 -3.97 -27.34
C TRP A 235 33.03 -4.03 -27.92
N ASP A 236 32.86 -4.56 -29.13
CA ASP A 236 31.55 -4.65 -29.77
C ASP A 236 30.57 -5.49 -28.92
N ARG A 237 31.06 -6.59 -28.34
CA ARG A 237 30.26 -7.41 -27.42
C ARG A 237 29.92 -6.67 -26.13
N PHE A 238 30.89 -6.00 -25.50
CA PHE A 238 30.65 -5.23 -24.27
C PHE A 238 29.70 -4.05 -24.52
N LEU A 239 29.89 -3.30 -25.60
CA LEU A 239 29.00 -2.21 -26.00
C LEU A 239 27.58 -2.71 -26.26
N ALA A 240 27.40 -3.84 -26.94
CA ALA A 240 26.09 -4.44 -27.14
C ALA A 240 25.41 -4.85 -25.82
N ILE A 241 26.16 -5.43 -24.88
CA ILE A 241 25.64 -5.78 -23.55
C ILE A 241 25.28 -4.52 -22.76
N MET A 242 26.15 -3.50 -22.75
CA MET A 242 25.91 -2.23 -22.06
C MET A 242 24.70 -1.48 -22.62
N ALA A 243 24.54 -1.47 -23.95
CA ALA A 243 23.36 -0.89 -24.60
C ALA A 243 22.08 -1.64 -24.20
N GLY A 244 22.12 -2.97 -24.20
CA GLY A 244 20.99 -3.81 -23.75
C GLY A 244 20.60 -3.54 -22.29
N GLU A 245 21.58 -3.39 -21.41
CA GLU A 245 21.34 -3.14 -19.98
C GLU A 245 20.83 -1.71 -19.74
N THR A 246 21.34 -0.72 -20.48
CA THR A 246 20.82 0.66 -20.46
C THR A 246 19.35 0.70 -20.90
N GLN A 247 19.01 0.00 -21.99
CA GLN A 247 17.63 -0.10 -22.47
C GLN A 247 16.71 -0.82 -21.48
N ARG A 248 17.25 -1.80 -20.74
CA ARG A 248 16.54 -2.49 -19.65
C ARG A 248 16.26 -1.53 -18.49
N MET A 249 17.25 -0.76 -18.04
CA MET A 249 17.09 0.25 -16.99
C MET A 249 16.07 1.33 -17.39
N SER A 250 16.13 1.81 -18.63
CA SER A 250 15.18 2.80 -19.15
C SER A 250 13.74 2.31 -19.07
N ARG A 251 13.48 1.06 -19.51
CA ARG A 251 12.16 0.43 -19.38
C ARG A 251 11.74 0.27 -17.92
N LEU A 252 12.64 -0.16 -17.04
CA LEU A 252 12.35 -0.28 -15.61
C LEU A 252 11.95 1.08 -15.00
N ILE A 253 12.66 2.15 -15.31
CA ILE A 253 12.35 3.49 -14.81
C ILE A 253 11.00 3.96 -15.35
N ALA A 254 10.72 3.73 -16.64
CA ALA A 254 9.42 4.06 -17.24
C ALA A 254 8.27 3.31 -16.54
N ASP A 255 8.43 2.00 -16.30
CA ASP A 255 7.46 1.17 -15.59
C ASP A 255 7.20 1.69 -14.16
N LEU A 256 8.26 2.07 -13.43
CA LEU A 256 8.15 2.62 -12.07
C LEU A 256 7.41 3.96 -12.04
N LEU A 257 7.73 4.86 -12.97
CA LEU A 257 7.06 6.16 -13.08
C LEU A 257 5.59 5.99 -13.48
N SER A 258 5.30 5.04 -14.38
CA SER A 258 3.94 4.70 -14.79
C SER A 258 3.12 4.21 -13.59
N LEU A 259 3.66 3.24 -12.85
CA LEU A 259 3.02 2.70 -11.66
C LEU A 259 2.77 3.80 -10.61
N SER A 260 3.76 4.66 -10.36
CA SER A 260 3.61 5.78 -9.43
C SER A 260 2.51 6.77 -9.85
N ARG A 261 2.37 7.06 -11.16
CA ARG A 261 1.31 7.94 -11.67
C ARG A 261 -0.07 7.33 -11.47
N ILE A 262 -0.21 6.04 -11.79
CA ILE A 262 -1.47 5.30 -11.64
C ILE A 262 -1.89 5.23 -10.17
N GLU A 263 -0.95 4.91 -9.26
CA GLU A 263 -1.22 4.90 -7.81
C GLU A 263 -1.62 6.28 -7.27
N SER A 264 -0.96 7.35 -7.75
CA SER A 264 -1.32 8.71 -7.31
C SER A 264 -2.71 9.15 -7.80
N SER A 265 -3.19 8.55 -8.89
CA SER A 265 -4.46 8.89 -9.54
C SER A 265 -5.57 7.87 -9.26
N GLU A 266 -5.33 6.84 -8.43
CA GLU A 266 -6.22 5.68 -8.22
C GLU A 266 -7.67 6.07 -7.85
N HIS A 267 -7.88 7.23 -7.23
CA HIS A 267 -9.18 7.73 -6.81
C HIS A 267 -9.93 8.56 -7.88
N VAL A 268 -9.30 8.87 -9.01
CA VAL A 268 -9.86 9.75 -10.06
C VAL A 268 -10.27 8.91 -11.26
N SER A 269 -11.48 8.36 -11.25
CA SER A 269 -11.94 7.52 -12.35
C SER A 269 -11.90 8.25 -13.71
N PRO A 270 -11.44 7.58 -14.79
CA PRO A 270 -11.49 8.09 -16.15
C PRO A 270 -12.87 8.61 -16.55
N ARG A 271 -12.90 9.63 -17.39
CA ARG A 271 -14.15 10.21 -17.93
C ARG A 271 -14.17 10.31 -19.45
N GLU A 272 -13.04 10.04 -20.09
CA GLU A 272 -12.89 10.11 -21.54
C GLU A 272 -13.58 8.91 -22.19
N ARG A 273 -14.33 9.19 -23.26
CA ARG A 273 -15.00 8.17 -24.04
C ARG A 273 -14.12 7.83 -25.24
N GLU A 274 -13.71 6.57 -25.28
CA GLU A 274 -12.82 6.03 -26.32
C GLU A 274 -13.50 4.86 -27.04
N GLU A 275 -12.98 4.53 -28.21
CA GLU A 275 -13.36 3.34 -28.96
C GLU A 275 -12.31 2.24 -28.71
N PHE A 276 -12.71 1.13 -28.10
CA PHE A 276 -11.76 0.11 -27.65
C PHE A 276 -11.03 -0.58 -28.82
N GLN A 277 -11.66 -0.64 -30.00
CA GLN A 277 -11.02 -1.16 -31.23
C GLN A 277 -9.78 -0.36 -31.62
N ASP A 278 -9.86 0.97 -31.54
CA ASP A 278 -8.76 1.86 -31.92
C ASP A 278 -7.57 1.70 -30.96
N ILE A 279 -7.86 1.55 -29.66
CA ILE A 279 -6.85 1.29 -28.62
C ILE A 279 -6.09 -0.01 -28.91
N VAL A 280 -6.81 -1.10 -29.18
CA VAL A 280 -6.20 -2.40 -29.47
C VAL A 280 -5.43 -2.37 -30.79
N SER A 281 -5.97 -1.70 -31.81
CA SER A 281 -5.30 -1.54 -33.10
C SER A 281 -3.97 -0.81 -32.95
N ASP A 282 -3.95 0.33 -32.25
CA ASP A 282 -2.74 1.11 -32.02
C ASP A 282 -1.68 0.33 -31.25
N ALA A 283 -2.09 -0.34 -30.17
CA ALA A 283 -1.18 -1.12 -29.34
C ALA A 283 -0.57 -2.32 -30.10
N THR A 284 -1.37 -3.00 -30.94
CA THR A 284 -0.91 -4.22 -31.64
C THR A 284 -0.07 -3.92 -32.88
N HIS A 285 -0.21 -2.75 -33.50
CA HIS A 285 0.52 -2.36 -34.71
C HIS A 285 2.04 -2.41 -34.52
N ALA A 286 2.54 -2.00 -33.34
CA ALA A 286 3.97 -2.05 -33.01
C ALA A 286 4.50 -3.49 -32.86
N PHE A 287 3.65 -4.45 -32.50
CA PHE A 287 4.04 -5.82 -32.25
C PHE A 287 3.98 -6.72 -33.49
N SER A 288 3.29 -6.31 -34.57
CA SER A 288 3.21 -7.12 -35.79
C SER A 288 4.60 -7.39 -36.41
N ALA A 289 5.48 -6.39 -36.43
CA ALA A 289 6.85 -6.53 -36.94
C ALA A 289 7.70 -7.45 -36.03
N ILE A 290 7.61 -7.25 -34.72
CA ILE A 290 8.36 -8.04 -33.71
C ILE A 290 7.91 -9.50 -33.73
N ALA A 291 6.61 -9.74 -33.86
CA ALA A 291 6.06 -11.09 -33.97
C ALA A 291 6.59 -11.80 -35.22
N SER A 292 6.61 -11.10 -36.37
CA SER A 292 7.15 -11.63 -37.62
C SER A 292 8.64 -11.95 -37.52
N GLU A 293 9.45 -11.10 -36.88
CA GLU A 293 10.88 -11.32 -36.68
C GLU A 293 11.14 -12.56 -35.80
N LYS A 294 10.28 -12.78 -34.80
CA LYS A 294 10.35 -13.94 -33.89
C LYS A 294 9.69 -15.21 -34.47
N GLY A 295 9.10 -15.14 -35.67
CA GLY A 295 8.40 -16.26 -36.29
C GLY A 295 7.09 -16.65 -35.59
N VAL A 296 6.44 -15.72 -34.89
CA VAL A 296 5.18 -15.95 -34.16
C VAL A 296 4.02 -15.28 -34.92
N ARG A 297 2.88 -15.97 -35.07
CA ARG A 297 1.67 -15.39 -35.68
C ARG A 297 0.82 -14.68 -34.63
N LEU A 298 0.67 -13.37 -34.76
CA LEU A 298 -0.27 -12.57 -33.97
C LEU A 298 -1.60 -12.45 -34.72
N GLU A 299 -2.67 -13.00 -34.15
CA GLU A 299 -4.03 -12.92 -34.68
C GLU A 299 -4.90 -12.05 -33.77
N VAL A 300 -5.54 -11.04 -34.34
CA VAL A 300 -6.48 -10.15 -33.62
C VAL A 300 -7.91 -10.47 -34.05
N ARG A 301 -8.76 -10.85 -33.09
CA ARG A 301 -10.16 -11.21 -33.29
C ARG A 301 -11.07 -10.23 -32.55
N ALA A 302 -11.79 -9.39 -33.28
CA ALA A 302 -12.76 -8.46 -32.73
C ALA A 302 -14.19 -8.97 -32.94
N GLU A 303 -15.05 -8.92 -31.91
CA GLU A 303 -16.49 -8.99 -32.12
C GLU A 303 -16.97 -7.76 -32.92
N SER A 304 -17.89 -7.95 -33.87
CA SER A 304 -18.36 -6.85 -34.73
C SER A 304 -19.19 -5.82 -33.97
N GLY A 305 -19.04 -4.54 -34.34
CA GLY A 305 -19.80 -3.41 -33.77
C GLY A 305 -18.91 -2.43 -33.00
N SER A 306 -19.42 -1.25 -32.65
CA SER A 306 -18.69 -0.28 -31.81
C SER A 306 -18.62 -0.78 -30.36
N ILE A 307 -17.45 -0.64 -29.74
CA ILE A 307 -17.13 -1.06 -28.38
C ILE A 307 -16.70 0.20 -27.60
N PRO A 308 -17.65 1.09 -27.25
CA PRO A 308 -17.32 2.32 -26.56
C PRO A 308 -16.98 2.04 -25.10
N VAL A 309 -15.92 2.69 -24.60
CA VAL A 309 -15.41 2.50 -23.24
C VAL A 309 -15.13 3.84 -22.57
N ILE A 310 -15.30 3.91 -21.25
CA ILE A 310 -14.81 5.04 -20.46
C ILE A 310 -13.45 4.64 -19.89
N ALA A 311 -12.38 5.17 -20.48
CA ALA A 311 -11.02 4.77 -20.14
C ALA A 311 -10.00 5.85 -20.48
N HIS A 312 -8.86 5.81 -19.80
CA HIS A 312 -7.67 6.54 -20.26
C HIS A 312 -7.02 5.76 -21.38
N ARG A 313 -6.94 6.38 -22.56
CA ARG A 313 -6.42 5.75 -23.78
C ARG A 313 -5.02 5.15 -23.58
N ASP A 314 -4.09 5.95 -23.05
CA ASP A 314 -2.69 5.54 -22.86
C ASP A 314 -2.54 4.39 -21.84
N GLU A 315 -3.33 4.41 -20.76
CA GLU A 315 -3.33 3.33 -19.77
C GLU A 315 -3.84 2.02 -20.40
N MET A 316 -4.89 2.09 -21.23
CA MET A 316 -5.40 0.90 -21.88
C MET A 316 -4.48 0.37 -22.97
N ILE A 317 -3.80 1.23 -23.73
CA ILE A 317 -2.72 0.83 -24.63
C ILE A 317 -1.67 0.05 -23.83
N GLN A 318 -1.22 0.59 -22.70
CA GLN A 318 -0.23 -0.06 -21.85
C GLN A 318 -0.69 -1.44 -21.31
N VAL A 319 -1.98 -1.63 -21.05
CA VAL A 319 -2.52 -2.97 -20.70
C VAL A 319 -2.34 -3.94 -21.87
N VAL A 320 -2.75 -3.54 -23.07
CA VAL A 320 -2.62 -4.37 -24.28
C VAL A 320 -1.14 -4.70 -24.54
N GLU A 321 -0.26 -3.70 -24.51
CA GLU A 321 1.17 -3.87 -24.74
C GLU A 321 1.81 -4.82 -23.73
N ASN A 322 1.48 -4.69 -22.43
CA ASN A 322 2.02 -5.58 -21.40
C ASN A 322 1.58 -7.04 -21.60
N LEU A 323 0.31 -7.27 -21.94
CA LEU A 323 -0.22 -8.62 -22.14
C LEU A 323 0.33 -9.25 -23.43
N VAL A 324 0.36 -8.51 -24.54
CA VAL A 324 0.90 -8.97 -25.82
C VAL A 324 2.41 -9.18 -25.76
N SER A 325 3.15 -8.27 -25.12
CA SER A 325 4.59 -8.44 -24.92
C SER A 325 4.91 -9.67 -24.08
N ASN A 326 4.10 -9.97 -23.05
CA ASN A 326 4.27 -11.19 -22.26
C ASN A 326 3.98 -12.44 -23.09
N ALA A 327 2.87 -12.46 -23.84
CA ALA A 327 2.54 -13.54 -24.76
C ALA A 327 3.67 -13.78 -25.78
N LEU A 328 4.20 -12.71 -26.40
CA LEU A 328 5.34 -12.78 -27.31
C LEU A 328 6.60 -13.30 -26.64
N LYS A 329 6.90 -12.85 -25.42
CA LYS A 329 8.08 -13.29 -24.67
C LYS A 329 8.08 -14.80 -24.46
N TYR A 330 6.95 -15.38 -24.06
CA TYR A 330 6.83 -16.79 -23.66
C TYR A 330 6.39 -17.73 -24.78
N SER A 331 5.94 -17.21 -25.92
CA SER A 331 5.63 -18.02 -27.10
C SER A 331 6.86 -18.71 -27.68
N VAL A 332 6.64 -19.92 -28.18
CA VAL A 332 7.62 -20.70 -28.96
C VAL A 332 7.67 -20.21 -30.42
N GLU A 333 8.81 -20.42 -31.09
CA GLU A 333 8.97 -20.12 -32.52
C GLU A 333 7.95 -20.93 -33.34
N GLY A 334 7.30 -20.29 -34.31
CA GLY A 334 6.18 -20.88 -35.07
C GLY A 334 4.84 -20.92 -34.33
N GLY A 335 4.81 -20.47 -33.06
CA GLY A 335 3.61 -20.40 -32.24
C GLY A 335 2.61 -19.34 -32.70
N GLN A 336 1.45 -19.34 -32.05
CA GLN A 336 0.36 -18.40 -32.30
C GLN A 336 -0.05 -17.66 -31.03
N ILE A 337 -0.28 -16.36 -31.17
CA ILE A 337 -0.86 -15.50 -30.15
C ILE A 337 -2.22 -15.05 -30.66
N VAL A 338 -3.26 -15.23 -29.85
CA VAL A 338 -4.62 -14.82 -30.19
C VAL A 338 -5.05 -13.73 -29.22
N LEU A 339 -5.24 -12.52 -29.72
CA LEU A 339 -5.88 -11.43 -28.99
C LEU A 339 -7.35 -11.38 -29.41
N SER A 340 -8.26 -11.66 -28.49
CA SER A 340 -9.71 -11.57 -28.72
C SER A 340 -10.35 -10.54 -27.82
N PHE A 341 -11.31 -9.79 -28.32
CA PHE A 341 -12.02 -8.79 -27.53
C PHE A 341 -13.42 -8.50 -28.09
N GLY A 342 -14.29 -7.97 -27.23
CA GLY A 342 -15.67 -7.72 -27.60
C GLY A 342 -16.50 -7.02 -26.53
N LEU A 343 -17.80 -6.93 -26.80
CA LEU A 343 -18.78 -6.34 -25.91
C LEU A 343 -19.67 -7.45 -25.33
N SER A 344 -19.92 -7.38 -24.04
CA SER A 344 -20.80 -8.30 -23.33
C SER A 344 -21.97 -7.55 -22.70
N SER A 345 -23.09 -8.27 -22.55
CA SER A 345 -24.31 -7.76 -21.91
C SER A 345 -24.15 -7.55 -20.39
N SER A 346 -23.15 -8.15 -19.76
CA SER A 346 -22.90 -8.02 -18.33
C SER A 346 -21.43 -8.20 -17.95
N MET A 347 -21.02 -7.64 -16.81
CA MET A 347 -19.69 -7.89 -16.22
C MET A 347 -19.43 -9.38 -15.93
N ALA A 348 -20.46 -10.15 -15.60
CA ALA A 348 -20.32 -11.59 -15.34
C ALA A 348 -20.01 -12.38 -16.62
N ASP A 349 -20.70 -12.08 -17.71
CA ASP A 349 -20.47 -12.71 -19.02
C ASP A 349 -19.12 -12.27 -19.61
N ALA A 350 -18.75 -10.99 -19.49
CA ALA A 350 -17.41 -10.49 -19.84
C ALA A 350 -16.29 -11.24 -19.09
N ARG A 351 -16.45 -11.50 -17.79
CA ARG A 351 -15.48 -12.29 -17.00
C ARG A 351 -15.34 -13.72 -17.52
N ILE A 352 -16.45 -14.35 -17.92
CA ILE A 352 -16.43 -15.71 -18.47
C ILE A 352 -15.70 -15.71 -19.81
N LYS A 353 -16.06 -14.81 -20.73
CA LYS A 353 -15.38 -14.67 -22.03
C LYS A 353 -13.88 -14.37 -21.89
N ALA A 354 -13.49 -13.50 -20.94
CA ALA A 354 -12.10 -13.12 -20.72
C ALA A 354 -11.27 -14.23 -20.04
N GLY A 355 -11.84 -14.94 -19.06
CA GLY A 355 -11.06 -15.77 -18.12
C GLY A 355 -11.45 -17.24 -18.01
N GLN A 356 -12.40 -17.75 -18.81
CA GLN A 356 -12.90 -19.13 -18.69
C GLN A 356 -13.17 -19.77 -20.06
N SER A 357 -12.14 -19.89 -20.90
CA SER A 357 -12.26 -20.47 -22.25
C SER A 357 -11.91 -21.96 -22.28
N TRP A 358 -10.98 -22.41 -21.42
CA TRP A 358 -10.38 -23.73 -21.51
C TRP A 358 -10.91 -24.68 -20.43
N MET A 359 -11.61 -25.75 -20.84
CA MET A 359 -12.15 -26.74 -19.90
C MET A 359 -11.06 -27.41 -19.06
N GLY A 360 -11.11 -27.30 -17.74
CA GLY A 360 -10.14 -27.95 -16.84
C GLY A 360 -8.77 -27.25 -16.75
N ALA A 361 -8.63 -26.03 -17.27
CA ALA A 361 -7.43 -25.22 -17.03
C ALA A 361 -7.39 -24.67 -15.59
N GLU A 362 -6.17 -24.45 -15.09
CA GLU A 362 -5.96 -23.73 -13.83
C GLU A 362 -6.28 -22.26 -14.04
N ARG A 363 -7.03 -21.65 -13.11
CA ARG A 363 -7.50 -20.27 -13.25
C ARG A 363 -7.48 -19.52 -11.95
N MET A 364 -7.14 -18.24 -12.04
CA MET A 364 -7.18 -17.32 -10.90
C MET A 364 -7.63 -15.93 -11.32
N THR A 365 -8.56 -15.35 -10.57
CA THR A 365 -8.87 -13.93 -10.66
C THR A 365 -7.84 -13.16 -9.82
N LEU A 366 -7.00 -12.38 -10.50
CA LEU A 366 -5.94 -11.57 -9.89
C LEU A 366 -6.47 -10.23 -9.36
N LEU A 367 -7.56 -9.76 -9.94
CA LEU A 367 -8.31 -8.58 -9.50
C LEU A 367 -9.81 -8.82 -9.75
N PRO A 368 -10.66 -8.84 -8.70
CA PRO A 368 -12.10 -8.81 -8.88
C PRO A 368 -12.53 -7.40 -9.33
N ALA A 369 -13.54 -7.31 -10.20
CA ALA A 369 -14.09 -6.03 -10.61
C ALA A 369 -14.96 -5.42 -9.50
N SER A 370 -14.85 -4.11 -9.29
CA SER A 370 -15.54 -3.36 -8.23
C SER A 370 -17.01 -3.01 -8.53
N GLY A 371 -17.68 -3.78 -9.40
CA GLY A 371 -19.08 -3.55 -9.80
C GLY A 371 -20.07 -3.97 -8.71
N ARG A 372 -21.21 -3.27 -8.60
CA ARG A 372 -22.32 -3.69 -7.73
C ARG A 372 -22.85 -5.06 -8.20
N PRO A 373 -22.98 -6.07 -7.32
CA PRO A 373 -23.58 -7.34 -7.70
C PRO A 373 -25.00 -7.13 -8.26
N GLY A 374 -25.28 -7.62 -9.47
CA GLY A 374 -26.62 -7.59 -10.08
C GLY A 374 -26.91 -6.45 -11.06
N THR A 375 -25.98 -5.54 -11.34
CA THR A 375 -26.17 -4.51 -12.39
C THR A 375 -26.00 -5.11 -13.79
N LYS A 376 -27.00 -4.93 -14.67
CA LYS A 376 -26.96 -5.28 -16.11
C LYS A 376 -26.13 -4.28 -16.93
N GLU A 377 -25.00 -3.85 -16.38
CA GLU A 377 -24.10 -2.94 -17.10
C GLU A 377 -23.31 -3.73 -18.13
N ARG A 378 -23.38 -3.27 -19.39
CA ARG A 378 -22.55 -3.80 -20.48
C ARG A 378 -21.08 -3.67 -20.10
N ALA A 379 -20.28 -4.62 -20.56
CA ALA A 379 -18.87 -4.70 -20.21
C ALA A 379 -18.04 -5.01 -21.45
N VAL A 380 -16.88 -4.38 -21.54
CA VAL A 380 -15.84 -4.69 -22.53
C VAL A 380 -14.97 -5.80 -21.95
N TRP A 381 -14.58 -6.75 -22.78
CA TRP A 381 -13.66 -7.83 -22.41
C TRP A 381 -12.54 -7.94 -23.44
N MET A 382 -11.36 -8.33 -22.98
CA MET A 382 -10.21 -8.67 -23.81
C MET A 382 -9.48 -9.87 -23.22
N ARG A 383 -8.96 -10.72 -24.10
CA ARG A 383 -8.21 -11.91 -23.76
C ARG A 383 -7.03 -12.08 -24.70
N VAL A 384 -5.84 -12.29 -24.14
CA VAL A 384 -4.60 -12.57 -24.88
C VAL A 384 -4.16 -13.99 -24.55
N GLU A 385 -4.13 -14.86 -25.55
CA GLU A 385 -3.72 -16.26 -25.43
C GLU A 385 -2.36 -16.48 -26.09
N ASP A 386 -1.49 -17.25 -25.44
CA ASP A 386 -0.22 -17.73 -25.96
C ASP A 386 -0.11 -19.25 -25.89
N GLN A 387 0.88 -19.79 -26.62
CA GLN A 387 1.22 -21.22 -26.65
C GLN A 387 2.55 -21.49 -25.93
N GLY A 388 2.78 -20.79 -24.83
CA GLY A 388 3.97 -20.90 -24.00
C GLY A 388 3.98 -22.12 -23.07
N PRO A 389 4.94 -22.18 -22.13
CA PRO A 389 5.11 -23.34 -21.23
C PRO A 389 4.02 -23.46 -20.15
N GLY A 390 3.12 -22.48 -20.03
CA GLY A 390 2.18 -22.38 -18.92
C GLY A 390 2.82 -21.91 -17.61
N ILE A 391 1.99 -21.70 -16.59
CA ILE A 391 2.40 -21.23 -15.26
C ILE A 391 1.98 -22.24 -14.19
N GLU A 392 2.91 -22.60 -13.31
CA GLU A 392 2.64 -23.52 -12.20
C GLU A 392 1.70 -22.90 -11.16
N ARG A 393 0.84 -23.74 -10.58
CA ARG A 393 -0.25 -23.31 -9.68
C ARG A 393 0.24 -22.49 -8.49
N GLU A 394 1.43 -22.81 -7.98
CA GLU A 394 2.06 -22.11 -6.85
C GLU A 394 2.42 -20.64 -7.16
N HIS A 395 2.61 -20.29 -8.44
CA HIS A 395 2.98 -18.94 -8.85
C HIS A 395 1.75 -18.05 -9.09
N LEU A 396 0.57 -18.63 -9.37
CA LEU A 396 -0.65 -17.89 -9.72
C LEU A 396 -1.04 -16.79 -8.72
N PRO A 397 -1.02 -17.01 -7.38
CA PRO A 397 -1.40 -15.98 -6.41
C PRO A 397 -0.52 -14.73 -6.46
N ARG A 398 0.71 -14.89 -6.95
CA ARG A 398 1.77 -13.88 -6.87
C ARG A 398 2.01 -13.15 -8.19
N LEU A 399 1.38 -13.57 -9.30
CA LEU A 399 1.61 -12.98 -10.63
C LEU A 399 1.31 -11.46 -10.70
N GLY A 400 0.41 -10.96 -9.85
CA GLY A 400 0.09 -9.54 -9.75
C GLY A 400 0.96 -8.76 -8.76
N GLU A 401 1.93 -9.40 -8.09
CA GLU A 401 2.89 -8.75 -7.19
C GLU A 401 3.97 -8.01 -7.99
N ARG A 402 4.49 -6.92 -7.42
CA ARG A 402 5.55 -6.12 -8.02
C ARG A 402 6.86 -6.90 -7.98
N PHE A 403 7.62 -6.87 -9.08
CA PHE A 403 8.91 -7.56 -9.22
C PHE A 403 8.83 -9.09 -9.13
N TYR A 404 7.64 -9.66 -9.02
CA TYR A 404 7.48 -11.10 -8.97
C TYR A 404 7.63 -11.74 -10.35
N ARG A 405 8.32 -12.87 -10.40
CA ARG A 405 8.62 -13.60 -11.63
C ARG A 405 8.65 -15.10 -11.35
N ALA A 406 7.87 -15.86 -12.11
CA ALA A 406 7.82 -17.32 -12.03
C ALA A 406 9.09 -18.00 -12.61
N ASP A 407 9.84 -17.33 -13.48
CA ASP A 407 10.94 -17.91 -14.25
C ASP A 407 12.33 -17.85 -13.58
N GLN A 408 12.44 -17.33 -12.34
CA GLN A 408 13.73 -17.13 -11.66
C GLN A 408 14.52 -18.44 -11.45
N SER A 409 13.85 -19.58 -11.41
CA SER A 409 14.43 -20.91 -11.19
C SER A 409 15.04 -21.55 -12.44
N ARG A 410 14.81 -21.02 -13.66
CA ARG A 410 15.18 -21.70 -14.92
C ARG A 410 16.49 -21.23 -15.58
N GLY A 411 17.34 -20.47 -14.89
CA GLY A 411 18.70 -20.13 -15.36
C GLY A 411 18.81 -19.38 -16.70
N GLY A 412 17.68 -19.00 -17.30
CA GLY A 412 17.60 -18.29 -18.57
C GLY A 412 17.88 -16.78 -18.41
N LYS A 413 18.22 -16.13 -19.53
CA LYS A 413 18.46 -14.69 -19.61
C LYS A 413 17.31 -13.91 -18.99
N ILE A 414 17.60 -13.16 -17.91
CA ILE A 414 16.66 -12.29 -17.20
C ILE A 414 15.98 -11.36 -18.22
N THR A 415 14.70 -11.60 -18.48
CA THR A 415 13.92 -10.83 -19.45
C THR A 415 12.68 -10.29 -18.75
N GLY A 416 12.46 -8.97 -18.83
CA GLY A 416 11.34 -8.30 -18.16
C GLY A 416 11.65 -7.78 -16.74
N THR A 417 10.90 -6.75 -16.33
CA THR A 417 11.06 -6.02 -15.06
C THR A 417 10.29 -6.66 -13.90
N GLY A 418 9.34 -7.56 -14.19
CA GLY A 418 8.40 -8.08 -13.20
C GLY A 418 7.34 -7.06 -12.76
N LEU A 419 7.24 -5.91 -13.43
CA LEU A 419 6.25 -4.87 -13.13
C LEU A 419 5.04 -4.90 -14.05
N GLY A 420 5.15 -5.47 -15.26
CA GLY A 420 4.10 -5.41 -16.28
C GLY A 420 2.72 -5.90 -15.80
N LEU A 421 2.64 -7.09 -15.19
CA LEU A 421 1.35 -7.61 -14.68
C LEU A 421 0.83 -6.82 -13.47
N ALA A 422 1.72 -6.25 -12.65
CA ALA A 422 1.33 -5.35 -11.57
C ALA A 422 0.76 -4.03 -12.12
N ILE A 423 1.34 -3.48 -13.19
CA ILE A 423 0.82 -2.31 -13.89
C ILE A 423 -0.58 -2.61 -14.44
N VAL A 424 -0.75 -3.73 -15.15
CA VAL A 424 -2.08 -4.18 -15.63
C VAL A 424 -3.09 -4.22 -14.48
N LYS A 425 -2.72 -4.83 -13.34
CA LYS A 425 -3.59 -4.90 -12.17
C LYS A 425 -4.00 -3.51 -11.66
N HIS A 426 -3.09 -2.54 -11.55
CA HIS A 426 -3.43 -1.20 -11.05
C HIS A 426 -4.25 -0.40 -12.06
N ILE A 427 -3.94 -0.49 -13.35
CA ILE A 427 -4.74 0.16 -14.41
C ILE A 427 -6.16 -0.40 -14.40
N MET A 428 -6.32 -1.72 -14.33
CA MET A 428 -7.65 -2.33 -14.29
C MET A 428 -8.41 -1.95 -13.02
N ALA A 429 -7.73 -1.84 -11.86
CA ALA A 429 -8.35 -1.38 -10.62
C ALA A 429 -8.83 0.07 -10.73
N HIS A 430 -8.02 0.95 -11.32
CA HIS A 430 -8.35 2.34 -11.61
C HIS A 430 -9.60 2.47 -12.52
N HIS A 431 -9.75 1.53 -13.47
CA HIS A 431 -10.90 1.42 -14.37
C HIS A 431 -12.07 0.62 -13.80
N ARG A 432 -12.03 0.20 -12.52
CA ARG A 432 -13.04 -0.66 -11.86
C ARG A 432 -13.29 -1.98 -12.59
N GLY A 433 -12.33 -2.41 -13.39
CA GLY A 433 -12.35 -3.66 -14.12
C GLY A 433 -11.79 -4.82 -13.30
N GLY A 434 -11.76 -5.99 -13.92
CA GLY A 434 -11.15 -7.18 -13.37
C GLY A 434 -10.04 -7.73 -14.26
N PHE A 435 -9.23 -8.59 -13.65
CA PHE A 435 -8.09 -9.21 -14.29
C PHE A 435 -7.98 -10.67 -13.85
N ALA A 436 -7.78 -11.59 -14.79
CA ALA A 436 -7.64 -13.01 -14.54
C ALA A 436 -6.56 -13.65 -15.42
N VAL A 437 -6.13 -14.81 -14.98
CA VAL A 437 -5.24 -15.71 -15.72
C VAL A 437 -5.88 -17.09 -15.79
N GLU A 438 -5.70 -17.74 -16.93
CA GLU A 438 -6.03 -19.13 -17.20
C GLU A 438 -4.80 -19.79 -17.82
N THR A 439 -4.40 -20.97 -17.35
CA THR A 439 -3.17 -21.60 -17.84
C THR A 439 -3.23 -23.11 -17.78
N ARG A 440 -2.48 -23.75 -18.69
CA ARG A 440 -2.19 -25.18 -18.68
C ARG A 440 -0.70 -25.39 -18.93
N ILE A 441 -0.09 -26.23 -18.10
CA ILE A 441 1.34 -26.57 -18.24
C ILE A 441 1.58 -27.23 -19.59
N GLY A 442 2.52 -26.68 -20.36
CA GLY A 442 2.92 -27.16 -21.69
C GLY A 442 1.98 -26.78 -22.85
N GLU A 443 0.81 -26.21 -22.58
CA GLU A 443 -0.14 -25.80 -23.62
C GLU A 443 -0.23 -24.27 -23.79
N GLY A 444 -0.05 -23.51 -22.70
CA GLY A 444 -0.02 -22.05 -22.77
C GLY A 444 -0.62 -21.33 -21.58
N THR A 445 -0.69 -20.02 -21.72
CA THR A 445 -1.31 -19.11 -20.77
C THR A 445 -2.24 -18.15 -21.50
N ALA A 446 -3.31 -17.76 -20.84
CA ALA A 446 -4.23 -16.74 -21.30
C ALA A 446 -4.50 -15.73 -20.19
N PHE A 447 -4.32 -14.47 -20.51
CA PHE A 447 -4.63 -13.35 -19.62
C PHE A 447 -5.88 -12.64 -20.11
N GLY A 448 -6.83 -12.41 -19.20
CA GLY A 448 -8.12 -11.81 -19.50
C GLY A 448 -8.40 -10.59 -18.64
N VAL A 449 -8.82 -9.49 -19.26
CA VAL A 449 -9.27 -8.28 -18.59
C VAL A 449 -10.69 -7.93 -19.01
N TRP A 450 -11.44 -7.30 -18.12
CA TRP A 450 -12.79 -6.81 -18.42
C TRP A 450 -13.09 -5.54 -17.62
N LEU A 451 -13.88 -4.63 -18.18
CA LEU A 451 -14.22 -3.35 -17.56
C LEU A 451 -15.60 -2.86 -18.02
N PRO A 452 -16.24 -1.94 -17.27
CA PRO A 452 -17.53 -1.37 -17.67
C PRO A 452 -17.44 -0.69 -19.04
N ALA A 453 -18.42 -0.95 -19.91
CA ALA A 453 -18.54 -0.24 -21.17
C ALA A 453 -19.12 1.16 -20.95
N ALA A 454 -18.87 2.08 -21.89
CA ALA A 454 -19.55 3.37 -21.89
C ALA A 454 -21.05 3.17 -22.12
N ARG A 455 -21.87 3.87 -21.34
CA ARG A 455 -23.31 3.94 -21.61
C ARG A 455 -23.51 4.72 -22.92
N GLU A 456 -24.38 4.24 -23.80
CA GLU A 456 -24.84 5.06 -24.91
C GLU A 456 -25.65 6.22 -24.33
N GLU A 457 -25.19 7.46 -24.53
CA GLU A 457 -26.02 8.64 -24.30
C GLU A 457 -27.17 8.60 -25.31
N GLY A 458 -28.32 8.05 -24.90
CA GLY A 458 -29.45 7.89 -25.82
C GLY A 458 -30.72 7.22 -25.30
N LEU A 459 -30.73 6.56 -24.13
CA LEU A 459 -31.98 6.14 -23.49
C LEU A 459 -32.18 6.96 -22.21
N LYS A 460 -32.94 8.05 -22.34
CA LYS A 460 -33.67 8.61 -21.21
C LYS A 460 -34.69 7.55 -20.80
N ASP A 461 -34.61 7.11 -19.56
CA ASP A 461 -35.67 6.31 -18.90
C ASP A 461 -37.05 6.99 -19.04
#